data_AF-A0A7C2QJ17-F1
#
_entry.id   AF-A0A7C2QJ17-F1
#
_cell.length_a   1.000
_cell.length_b   1.000
_cell.length_c   1.000
_cell.angle_alpha   90.00
_cell.angle_beta   90.00
_cell.angle_gamma   90.00
#
_symmetry.space_group_name_H-M   'P 1'
#
loop_
_entity.id
_entity.type
_entity.pdbx_description
1 polymer ?
#
loop_
_entity_poly.entity_id
_entity_poly.type
_entity_poly.pdbx_seq_one_letter_code
_entity_poly.pdbx_strand_id
1 'polypeptide(L)' 'MSRLLAFSDIHGSVRRVEKVIGSISPFDGILIAGDITQKGGRREADEILRLFTGLP' A
#
# COMPACT_ATOMS: atom_id res chain seq x y z
N MET A 1 -8.69 -3.56 -20.36
CA MET A 1 -8.85 -2.21 -19.78
C MET A 1 -8.01 -2.19 -18.52
N SER A 2 -7.08 -1.23 -18.37
CA SER A 2 -6.15 -1.21 -17.25
C SER A 2 -6.81 -0.68 -15.97
N ARG A 3 -6.49 -1.26 -14.82
CA ARG A 3 -6.98 -0.86 -13.50
C ARG A 3 -5.82 -0.39 -12.62
N LEU A 4 -5.88 0.85 -12.17
CA LEU A 4 -4.89 1.45 -11.26
C LEU A 4 -5.49 1.55 -9.85
N LEU A 5 -4.79 1.03 -8.84
CA LEU A 5 -5.12 1.21 -7.43
C LEU A 5 -4.35 2.41 -6.87
N ALA A 6 -5.03 3.40 -6.32
CA ALA A 6 -4.39 4.61 -5.81
C ALA A 6 -4.59 4.76 -4.29
N PHE A 7 -3.51 5.04 -3.56
CA PHE A 7 -3.51 5.38 -2.14
C PHE A 7 -2.94 6.78 -1.91
N SER A 8 -3.48 7.46 -0.90
CA SER A 8 -2.89 8.67 -0.32
C SER A 8 -2.84 8.53 1.20
N ASP A 9 -1.79 9.08 1.82
CA ASP A 9 -1.69 9.30 3.29
C ASP A 9 -2.03 8.06 4.13
N ILE A 10 -1.29 6.98 3.88
CA ILE A 10 -1.43 5.70 4.59
C ILE A 10 -1.13 5.86 6.09
N HIS A 11 -0.17 6.71 6.45
CA HIS A 11 0.24 7.00 7.84
C HIS A 11 0.40 5.74 8.71
N GLY A 12 1.08 4.71 8.20
CA GLY A 12 1.32 3.48 8.97
C GLY A 12 0.12 2.53 9.07
N SER A 13 -0.98 2.78 8.37
CA SER A 13 -2.22 1.99 8.49
C SER A 13 -2.18 0.63 7.77
N VAL A 14 -1.21 -0.23 8.10
CA VAL A 14 -0.96 -1.55 7.48
C VAL A 14 -2.25 -2.38 7.33
N ARG A 15 -3.01 -2.56 8.42
CA ARG A 15 -4.26 -3.36 8.41
C ARG A 15 -5.33 -2.81 7.46
N ARG A 16 -5.38 -1.49 7.27
CA ARG A 16 -6.35 -0.88 6.33
C ARG A 16 -5.93 -1.14 4.90
N VAL A 17 -4.64 -0.99 4.60
CA VAL A 17 -4.06 -1.28 3.29
C VAL A 17 -4.31 -2.76 2.93
N GLU A 18 -4.03 -3.69 3.83
CA GLU A 18 -4.25 -5.12 3.63
C GLU A 18 -5.73 -5.44 3.30
N LYS A 19 -6.67 -4.88 4.07
CA LYS A 19 -8.11 -5.05 3.83
C LYS A 19 -8.53 -4.53 2.46
N VAL A 20 -8.01 -3.37 2.05
CA VAL A 20 -8.34 -2.76 0.74
C VAL A 20 -7.81 -3.64 -0.39
N ILE A 21 -6.53 -4.02 -0.36
CA ILE A 21 -5.91 -4.86 -1.40
C ILE A 21 -6.67 -6.18 -1.56
N GLY A 22 -7.02 -6.84 -0.46
CA GLY A 22 -7.77 -8.09 -0.47
C GLY A 22 -9.17 -8.00 -1.09
N SER A 23 -9.75 -6.79 -1.17
CA SER A 23 -11.12 -6.58 -1.68
C SER A 23 -11.20 -6.11 -3.14
N ILE A 24 -10.10 -5.63 -3.74
CA ILE A 24 -10.13 -4.89 -5.03
C ILE A 24 -9.42 -5.64 -6.18
N SER A 25 -8.79 -6.78 -5.91
CA SER A 25 -8.11 -7.61 -6.92
C SER A 25 -9.00 -7.97 -8.13
N PRO A 26 -8.50 -7.98 -9.39
CA PRO A 26 -7.12 -7.66 -9.83
C PRO A 26 -6.92 -6.20 -10.26
N PHE A 27 -5.69 -5.70 -10.16
CA PHE A 27 -5.23 -4.41 -10.68
C PHE A 27 -3.87 -4.55 -11.39
N ASP A 28 -3.57 -3.66 -12.32
CA ASP A 28 -2.37 -3.71 -13.16
C ASP A 28 -1.24 -2.81 -12.65
N GLY A 29 -1.57 -1.88 -11.74
CA GLY A 29 -0.61 -0.96 -11.16
C GLY A 29 -1.10 -0.36 -9.85
N ILE A 30 -0.15 0.17 -9.09
CA ILE A 30 -0.39 0.88 -7.83
C ILE A 30 0.27 2.26 -7.90
N LEU A 31 -0.47 3.28 -7.48
CA LEU A 31 0.03 4.62 -7.23
C LEU A 31 -0.06 4.92 -5.73
N ILE A 32 1.03 5.39 -5.15
CA ILE A 32 1.07 5.84 -3.75
C ILE A 32 1.50 7.31 -3.76
N ALA A 33 0.67 8.17 -3.17
CA ALA A 33 0.95 9.57 -2.96
C ALA A 33 0.94 9.89 -1.45
N GLY A 34 1.63 10.95 -1.05
CA GLY A 34 1.66 11.38 0.36
C GLY A 34 2.39 10.42 1.29
N ASP A 35 1.99 10.42 2.57
CA ASP A 35 2.76 9.80 3.64
C ASP A 35 2.46 8.30 3.78
N ILE A 36 3.49 7.47 3.55
CA ILE A 36 3.39 6.01 3.75
C ILE A 36 3.42 5.68 5.25
N THR A 37 4.38 6.25 5.96
CA THR A 37 4.68 5.98 7.38
C THR A 37 4.07 7.04 8.30
N GLN A 38 3.88 6.73 9.57
CA GLN A 38 3.42 7.73 10.54
C GLN A 38 4.53 8.71 10.98
N LYS A 39 5.79 8.23 11.09
CA LYS A 39 6.94 9.02 11.57
C LYS A 39 8.23 8.81 10.77
N GLY A 40 8.15 8.31 9.53
CA GLY A 40 9.33 8.07 8.67
C GLY A 40 10.08 6.76 8.95
N GLY A 41 9.46 5.79 9.63
CA GLY A 41 10.13 4.55 10.01
C GLY A 41 10.37 3.60 8.84
N ARG A 42 11.64 3.28 8.51
CA ARG A 42 11.98 2.33 7.43
C ARG A 42 11.26 0.99 7.54
N ARG A 43 11.23 0.39 8.75
CA ARG A 43 10.58 -0.91 8.97
C ARG A 43 9.08 -0.87 8.65
N GLU A 44 8.42 0.22 8.99
CA GLU A 44 6.99 0.42 8.72
C GLU A 44 6.74 0.62 7.22
N ALA A 45 7.61 1.38 6.52
CA ALA A 45 7.55 1.51 5.08
C ALA A 45 7.74 0.15 4.39
N ASP A 46 8.73 -0.64 4.82
CA ASP A 46 9.00 -1.98 4.28
C ASP A 46 7.79 -2.91 4.49
N GLU A 47 7.17 -2.89 5.67
CA GLU A 47 5.97 -3.68 5.96
C GLU A 47 4.80 -3.33 5.03
N ILE A 48 4.55 -2.04 4.78
CA ILE A 48 3.49 -1.58 3.86
C ILE A 48 3.82 -1.96 2.41
N LEU A 49 5.06 -1.76 1.96
CA LEU A 49 5.48 -2.03 0.58
C LEU A 49 5.46 -3.52 0.24
N ARG A 50 5.68 -4.40 1.22
CA ARG A 50 5.55 -5.86 1.06
C ARG A 50 4.13 -6.30 0.73
N LEU A 51 3.12 -5.62 1.27
CA LEU A 51 1.71 -5.90 0.95
C LEU A 51 1.40 -5.69 -0.54
N PHE A 52 2.10 -4.76 -1.19
CA PHE A 52 1.89 -4.41 -2.59
C PHE A 52 2.70 -5.26 -3.57
N THR A 53 3.92 -5.62 -3.18
CA THR A 53 4.87 -6.29 -4.07
C THR A 53 4.84 -7.81 -3.96
N GLY A 54 4.30 -8.35 -2.86
CA GLY A 54 4.37 -9.78 -2.57
C GLY A 54 5.80 -10.31 -2.39
N LEU A 55 6.77 -9.42 -2.24
CA LEU A 55 8.19 -9.75 -2.07
C LEU A 55 8.51 -9.94 -0.56
N PRO A 56 9.41 -10.87 -0.21
CA PRO A 56 9.70 -11.27 1.17
C PRO A 56 10.45 -10.24 2.02
#